data_AF-A0A833VZG3-F1
#
_entry.id   AF-A0A833VZG3-F1
#
_cell.length_a   1.000
_cell.length_b   1.000
_cell.length_c   1.000
_cell.angle_alpha   90.00
_cell.angle_beta   90.00
_cell.angle_gamma   90.00
#
_symmetry.space_group_name_H-M   'P 1'
#
loop_
_entity.id
_entity.type
_entity.pdbx_description
1 polymer ?
#
loop_
_entity_poly.entity_id
_entity_poly.type
_entity_poly.pdbx_seq_one_letter_code
_entity_poly.pdbx_strand_id
1 'polypeptide(L)'
;MSWHANDGKKCSEIIGTSYEDLSLPLKLCFMYFAAFPEDHEINATFLLPMWIAEGFIPQEDNRTLEETAEGYLEDLVQRSLVQVKYRSSKGSIIYCSIHDLLRDLAIQKAKEDNFLVVYSHPD
;
A
#
# COMPACT_ATOMS: atom_id res chain seq x y z
N MET A 1 9.10 33.86 -2.34
CA MET A 1 7.73 33.29 -2.32
C MET A 1 7.83 31.81 -2.01
N SER A 2 7.76 31.44 -0.73
CA SER A 2 7.86 30.06 -0.26
C SER A 2 6.46 29.56 0.10
N TRP A 3 5.71 29.10 -0.91
CA TRP A 3 4.36 28.57 -0.73
C TRP A 3 4.30 27.03 -0.84
N HIS A 4 5.42 26.35 -1.14
CA HIS A 4 5.40 24.91 -1.40
C HIS A 4 5.81 24.03 -0.20
N ALA A 5 6.60 24.56 0.74
CA ALA A 5 7.14 23.75 1.85
C ALA A 5 6.14 23.47 2.98
N ASN A 6 5.15 24.35 3.18
CA ASN A 6 4.18 24.22 4.26
C ASN A 6 3.08 23.18 3.94
N ASP A 7 2.70 23.09 2.66
CA ASP A 7 1.66 22.16 2.21
C ASP A 7 2.17 20.71 2.19
N GLY A 8 3.41 20.48 1.77
CA GLY A 8 4.03 19.15 1.82
C GLY A 8 4.10 18.55 3.23
N LYS A 9 4.41 19.38 4.23
CA LYS A 9 4.45 18.95 5.64
C LYS A 9 3.06 18.63 6.21
N LYS A 10 2.04 19.38 5.80
CA LYS A 10 0.66 19.11 6.19
C LYS A 10 0.10 17.86 5.52
N CYS A 11 0.45 17.63 4.25
CA CYS A 11 0.09 16.41 3.54
C CYS A 11 0.73 15.17 4.17
N SER A 12 2.01 15.22 4.54
CA SER A 12 2.66 14.08 5.19
C SER A 12 2.05 13.75 6.56
N GLU A 13 1.65 14.75 7.34
CA GLU A 13 0.93 14.56 8.61
C GLU A 13 -0.45 13.88 8.41
N ILE A 14 -1.22 14.30 7.41
CA ILE A 14 -2.51 13.70 7.07
C ILE A 14 -2.33 12.25 6.62
N ILE A 15 -1.37 11.99 5.73
CA ILE A 15 -1.06 10.65 5.25
C ILE A 15 -0.61 9.75 6.40
N GLY A 16 0.26 10.24 7.28
CA GLY A 16 0.70 9.51 8.46
C GLY A 16 -0.46 9.13 9.38
N THR A 17 -1.42 10.04 9.57
CA THR A 17 -2.63 9.77 10.36
C THR A 17 -3.47 8.67 9.73
N SER A 18 -3.69 8.72 8.40
CA SER A 18 -4.43 7.69 7.65
C SER A 18 -3.78 6.31 7.80
N TYR A 19 -2.44 6.25 7.79
CA TYR A 19 -1.70 5.01 8.04
C TYR A 19 -1.88 4.52 9.48
N GLU A 20 -1.80 5.40 10.49
CA GLU A 20 -1.91 4.96 11.89
C GLU A 20 -3.29 4.38 12.22
N ASP A 21 -4.34 4.86 11.54
CA ASP A 21 -5.72 4.37 11.64
C ASP A 21 -5.98 3.02 10.93
N LEU A 22 -4.97 2.42 10.29
CA LEU A 22 -5.07 1.09 9.69
C LEU A 22 -5.00 -0.02 10.75
N SER A 23 -5.72 -1.11 10.52
CA SER A 23 -5.49 -2.36 11.25
C SER A 23 -4.10 -2.92 10.94
N LEU A 24 -3.55 -3.75 11.84
CA LEU A 24 -2.24 -4.35 11.63
C LEU A 24 -2.11 -5.12 10.28
N PRO A 25 -3.07 -5.97 9.87
CA PRO A 25 -3.01 -6.62 8.55
C PRO A 25 -2.93 -5.63 7.38
N LEU A 26 -3.68 -4.52 7.44
CA LEU A 26 -3.65 -3.48 6.42
C LEU A 26 -2.31 -2.72 6.42
N LYS A 27 -1.71 -2.47 7.60
CA LYS A 27 -0.37 -1.87 7.70
C LYS A 27 0.68 -2.74 7.01
N LEU A 28 0.65 -4.06 7.23
CA LEU A 28 1.57 -5.00 6.56
C LEU A 28 1.38 -4.98 5.04
N CYS A 29 0.13 -5.05 4.57
CA CYS A 29 -0.19 -4.98 3.14
C CYS A 29 0.28 -3.67 2.51
N PHE A 30 0.09 -2.53 3.19
CA PHE A 30 0.59 -1.22 2.75
C PHE A 30 2.12 -1.17 2.71
N MET A 31 2.80 -1.60 3.78
CA MET A 31 4.26 -1.60 3.85
C MET A 31 4.90 -2.47 2.77
N TYR A 32 4.21 -3.52 2.32
CA TYR A 32 4.70 -4.38 1.22
C TYR A 32 4.89 -3.61 -0.10
N PHE A 33 4.16 -2.50 -0.32
CA PHE A 33 4.37 -1.65 -1.49
C PHE A 33 5.74 -0.98 -1.52
N ALA A 34 6.47 -0.89 -0.39
CA ALA A 34 7.83 -0.37 -0.35
C ALA A 34 8.82 -1.17 -1.23
N ALA A 35 8.50 -2.44 -1.51
CA ALA A 35 9.30 -3.31 -2.37
C ALA A 35 9.21 -2.98 -3.87
N PHE A 36 8.21 -2.20 -4.29
CA PHE A 36 8.00 -1.85 -5.69
C PHE A 36 8.55 -0.46 -5.99
N PRO A 37 8.96 -0.16 -7.23
CA PRO A 37 9.30 1.21 -7.64
C PRO A 37 8.06 2.12 -7.59
N GLU A 38 8.28 3.43 -7.43
CA GLU A 38 7.20 4.42 -7.56
C GLU A 38 6.57 4.38 -8.96
N ASP A 39 5.26 4.64 -9.03
CA ASP A 39 4.46 4.68 -10.26
C ASP A 39 4.51 3.42 -11.16
N HIS A 40 5.18 2.35 -10.72
CA HIS A 40 5.16 1.07 -11.39
C HIS A 40 3.77 0.46 -11.32
N GLU A 41 3.29 -0.07 -12.46
CA GLU A 41 2.03 -0.81 -12.49
C GLU A 41 2.21 -2.17 -11.85
N ILE A 42 1.61 -2.35 -10.68
CA ILE A 42 1.61 -3.58 -9.91
C ILE A 42 0.37 -4.38 -10.28
N ASN A 43 0.57 -5.62 -10.73
CA ASN A 43 -0.52 -6.50 -11.09
C ASN A 43 -1.11 -7.17 -9.83
N ALA A 44 -2.38 -6.89 -9.55
CA ALA A 44 -3.07 -7.39 -8.37
C ALA A 44 -3.19 -8.92 -8.34
N THR A 45 -3.26 -9.58 -9.50
CA THR A 45 -3.31 -11.06 -9.60
C THR A 45 -2.05 -11.72 -9.04
N PHE A 46 -0.92 -11.01 -8.98
CA PHE A 46 0.30 -11.49 -8.34
C PHE A 46 0.50 -10.92 -6.94
N LEU A 47 0.07 -9.68 -6.69
CA LEU A 47 0.21 -9.04 -5.38
C LEU A 47 -0.60 -9.77 -4.29
N LEU A 48 -1.86 -10.10 -4.54
CA LEU A 48 -2.75 -10.66 -3.51
C LEU A 48 -2.27 -12.05 -3.03
N PRO A 49 -1.86 -12.98 -3.91
CA PRO A 49 -1.25 -14.23 -3.47
C PRO A 49 0.03 -14.05 -2.66
N MET A 50 0.83 -13.01 -2.92
CA MET A 50 2.03 -12.71 -2.11
C MET A 50 1.64 -12.33 -0.68
N TRP A 51 0.64 -11.46 -0.49
CA TRP A 51 0.16 -11.13 0.86
C TRP A 51 -0.35 -12.34 1.62
N ILE A 52 -1.03 -13.26 0.93
CA ILE A 52 -1.50 -14.51 1.51
C ILE A 52 -0.31 -15.39 1.89
N ALA A 53 0.68 -15.54 1.01
CA ALA A 53 1.87 -16.37 1.25
C ALA A 53 2.72 -15.86 2.42
N GLU A 54 2.82 -14.54 2.59
CA GLU A 54 3.50 -13.90 3.73
C GLU A 54 2.68 -13.96 5.03
N GLY A 55 1.43 -14.44 4.97
CA GLY A 55 0.56 -14.58 6.14
C GLY A 55 -0.04 -13.27 6.64
N PHE A 56 -0.08 -12.22 5.80
CA PHE A 56 -0.69 -10.94 6.18
C PHE A 56 -2.21 -11.03 6.26
N ILE A 57 -2.79 -11.96 5.51
CA ILE A 57 -4.23 -12.10 5.37
C ILE A 57 -4.73 -13.13 6.38
N PRO A 58 -5.51 -12.71 7.41
CA PRO A 58 -6.08 -13.64 8.36
C PRO A 58 -7.22 -14.45 7.71
N GLN A 59 -7.37 -15.70 8.14
CA GLN A 59 -8.54 -16.50 7.81
C GLN A 59 -9.74 -15.96 8.59
N GLU A 60 -10.79 -15.52 7.88
CA GLU A 60 -12.07 -15.15 8.47
C GLU A 60 -13.09 -16.28 8.26
N ASP A 61 -14.03 -16.46 9.19
CA ASP A 61 -15.00 -17.57 9.15
C ASP A 61 -15.94 -17.53 7.93
N ASN A 62 -16.18 -16.33 7.37
CA ASN A 62 -17.17 -16.09 6.32
C ASN A 62 -16.57 -15.66 4.98
N ARG A 63 -15.24 -15.70 4.83
CA ARG A 63 -14.54 -15.25 3.61
C ARG A 63 -13.35 -16.14 3.29
N THR A 64 -13.08 -16.29 2.01
CA THR A 64 -11.82 -16.84 1.52
C THR A 64 -10.67 -15.86 1.75
N LEU A 65 -9.43 -16.36 1.77
CA LEU A 65 -8.25 -15.50 1.89
C LEU A 65 -8.16 -14.52 0.71
N GLU A 66 -8.54 -14.97 -0.47
CA GLU A 66 -8.60 -14.17 -1.69
C GLU A 66 -9.61 -13.02 -1.56
N GLU A 67 -10.83 -13.29 -1.07
CA GLU A 67 -11.84 -12.26 -0.83
C GLU A 67 -11.38 -11.23 0.22
N THR A 68 -10.73 -11.69 1.29
CA THR A 68 -10.17 -10.79 2.32
C THR A 68 -9.03 -9.94 1.74
N ALA A 69 -8.15 -10.52 0.94
CA ALA A 69 -7.04 -9.82 0.30
C ALA A 69 -7.53 -8.76 -0.71
N GLU A 70 -8.52 -9.12 -1.54
CA GLU A 70 -9.17 -8.17 -2.46
C GLU A 70 -9.82 -7.01 -1.70
N GLY A 71 -10.51 -7.31 -0.59
CA GLY A 71 -11.10 -6.31 0.30
C GLY A 71 -10.05 -5.35 0.86
N TYR A 72 -8.91 -5.86 1.30
CA TYR A 72 -7.82 -5.01 1.82
C TYR A 72 -7.23 -4.11 0.74
N LEU A 73 -7.06 -4.60 -0.49
CA LEU A 73 -6.60 -3.75 -1.59
C LEU A 73 -7.63 -2.63 -1.89
N GLU A 74 -8.92 -2.94 -1.87
CA GLU A 74 -9.98 -1.95 -2.05
C GLU A 74 -10.00 -0.92 -0.90
N ASP A 75 -9.82 -1.35 0.35
CA ASP A 75 -9.73 -0.45 1.51
C ASP A 75 -8.55 0.53 1.41
N LEU A 76 -7.38 0.04 0.98
CA LEU A 76 -6.21 0.89 0.73
C LEU A 76 -6.48 1.90 -0.39
N VAL A 77 -7.19 1.50 -1.45
CA VAL A 77 -7.62 2.39 -2.54
C VAL A 77 -8.62 3.44 -2.04
N GLN A 78 -9.64 3.04 -1.27
CA GLN A 78 -10.65 3.96 -0.74
C GLN A 78 -10.05 5.01 0.20
N ARG A 79 -9.01 4.63 0.94
CA ARG A 79 -8.23 5.55 1.80
C ARG A 79 -7.20 6.38 1.03
N SER A 80 -7.17 6.27 -0.31
CA SER A 80 -6.20 6.94 -1.18
C SER A 80 -4.73 6.63 -0.86
N LEU A 81 -4.46 5.44 -0.28
CA LEU A 81 -3.10 4.96 0.03
C LEU A 81 -2.49 4.15 -1.13
N VAL A 82 -3.33 3.70 -2.06
CA VAL A 82 -2.95 3.00 -3.29
C VAL A 82 -3.78 3.57 -4.44
N GLN A 83 -3.19 3.71 -5.62
CA GLN A 83 -3.86 4.20 -6.82
C GLN A 83 -4.30 3.05 -7.71
N VAL A 84 -5.51 3.13 -8.24
CA VAL A 84 -5.98 2.20 -9.29
C VAL A 84 -5.46 2.68 -10.64
N LYS A 85 -4.83 1.78 -11.39
CA LYS A 85 -4.43 2.01 -12.79
C LYS A 85 -5.40 1.38 -13.77
N TYR A 86 -5.95 0.21 -13.43
CA TYR A 86 -6.92 -0.47 -14.27
C TYR A 86 -7.86 -1.38 -13.47
N ARG A 87 -9.16 -1.33 -13.80
CA ARG A 87 -10.18 -2.27 -13.33
C ARG A 87 -10.69 -3.11 -14.49
N SER A 88 -11.01 -4.37 -14.21
CA SER A 88 -11.69 -5.24 -15.16
C SER A 88 -13.14 -4.76 -15.40
N SER A 89 -13.79 -5.32 -16.42
CA SER A 89 -15.22 -5.09 -16.67
C SER A 89 -16.13 -5.52 -15.50
N LYS A 90 -15.64 -6.37 -14.60
CA LYS A 90 -16.36 -6.82 -13.40
C LYS A 90 -16.09 -5.93 -12.18
N GLY A 91 -15.27 -4.89 -12.32
CA GLY A 91 -14.94 -3.94 -11.24
C GLY A 91 -13.71 -4.31 -10.40
N SER A 92 -13.19 -5.54 -10.51
CA SER A 92 -11.98 -5.96 -9.79
C SER A 92 -10.76 -5.15 -10.23
N ILE A 93 -9.90 -4.78 -9.27
CA ILE A 93 -8.63 -4.09 -9.53
C ILE A 93 -7.68 -5.10 -10.19
N ILE A 94 -7.15 -4.75 -11.37
CA ILE A 94 -6.17 -5.58 -12.09
C ILE A 94 -4.77 -4.98 -11.98
N TYR A 95 -4.66 -3.64 -12.10
CA TYR A 95 -3.41 -2.92 -11.90
C TYR A 95 -3.59 -1.78 -10.90
N CYS A 96 -2.63 -1.64 -10.00
CA CYS A 96 -2.53 -0.54 -9.07
C CYS A 96 -1.10 0.03 -9.05
N SER A 97 -0.89 1.17 -8.39
CA SER A 97 0.45 1.68 -8.09
C SER A 97 0.46 2.40 -6.75
N ILE A 98 1.65 2.72 -6.27
CA ILE A 98 1.85 3.59 -5.11
C ILE A 98 2.49 4.91 -5.57
N HIS A 99 2.01 6.02 -5.02
CA HIS A 99 2.54 7.37 -5.25
C HIS A 99 3.85 7.55 -4.45
N ASP A 100 4.78 8.37 -4.93
CA ASP A 100 6.10 8.62 -4.32
C ASP A 100 6.04 8.91 -2.79
N LEU A 101 5.21 9.87 -2.35
CA LEU A 101 5.04 10.24 -0.94
C LEU A 101 4.53 9.08 -0.07
N LEU A 102 3.62 8.26 -0.61
CA LEU A 102 3.06 7.11 0.09
C LEU A 102 4.09 5.98 0.17
N ARG A 103 4.89 5.83 -0.88
CA ARG A 103 5.99 4.88 -0.93
C ARG A 103 7.09 5.24 0.05
N ASP A 104 7.45 6.52 0.17
CA ASP A 104 8.40 7.01 1.16
C ASP A 104 7.93 6.70 2.58
N LEU A 105 6.63 6.92 2.86
CA LEU A 105 6.05 6.53 4.14
C LEU A 105 6.12 5.00 4.35
N ALA A 106 5.77 4.21 3.34
CA ALA A 106 5.84 2.74 3.43
C ALA A 106 7.28 2.27 3.73
N ILE A 107 8.30 2.86 3.08
CA ILE A 107 9.71 2.57 3.33
C ILE A 107 10.10 2.96 4.75
N GLN A 108 9.70 4.16 5.20
CA GLN A 108 10.00 4.62 6.55
C GLN A 108 9.42 3.65 7.59
N LYS A 109 8.13 3.30 7.47
CA LYS A 109 7.45 2.40 8.39
C LYS A 109 8.01 0.98 8.34
N ALA A 110 8.30 0.47 7.15
CA ALA A 110 8.91 -0.84 7.01
C ALA A 110 10.30 -0.93 7.68
N LYS A 111 11.07 0.17 7.69
CA LYS A 111 12.35 0.25 8.42
C LYS A 111 12.14 0.34 9.93
N GLU A 112 11.19 1.15 10.39
CA GLU A 112 10.83 1.27 11.82
C GLU A 112 10.45 -0.10 12.41
N ASP A 113 9.67 -0.89 11.67
CA ASP A 113 9.15 -2.18 12.11
C ASP A 113 10.07 -3.37 11.76
N ASN A 114 11.25 -3.12 11.18
CA ASN A 114 12.16 -4.16 10.63
C ASN A 114 11.44 -5.15 9.69
N PHE A 115 10.45 -4.67 8.96
CA PHE A 115 9.61 -5.45 8.06
C PHE A 115 10.33 -5.75 6.74
N LEU A 116 10.95 -4.75 6.13
CA LEU A 116 11.70 -4.89 4.87
C LEU A 116 12.95 -4.00 4.86
N VAL A 117 14.00 -4.46 4.19
CA VAL A 117 15.18 -3.66 3.86
C VAL A 117 15.13 -3.30 2.38
N VAL A 118 14.83 -2.04 2.09
CA VAL A 118 14.81 -1.51 0.73
C VAL A 118 16.19 -0.92 0.40
N TYR A 119 16.87 -1.52 -0.58
CA TYR A 119 18.12 -1.01 -1.12
C TYR A 119 17.84 -0.09 -2.30
N SER A 120 18.13 1.20 -2.17
CA SER A 120 18.21 2.09 -3.32
C SER A 120 19.48 1.77 -4.11
N HIS A 121 19.36 1.64 -5.44
CA HIS A 121 20.55 1.75 -6.29
C HIS A 121 21.06 3.20 -6.18
N PRO A 122 22.37 3.42 -5.94
CA PRO A 122 22.92 4.75 -6.07
C PRO A 122 22.83 5.17 -7.55
N ASP A 123 22.24 6.34 -7.79
CA ASP A 123 22.22 7.01 -9.10
C ASP A 123 23.65 7.30 -9.62
#